data_AF-A0A9E0VA81-F1
#
_entry.id   AF-A0A9E0VA81-F1
#
_cell.length_a   1.000
_cell.length_b   1.000
_cell.length_c   1.000
_cell.angle_alpha   90.00
_cell.angle_beta   90.00
_cell.angle_gamma   90.00
#
_symmetry.space_group_name_H-M   'P 1'
#
loop_
_entity.id
_entity.type
_entity.pdbx_description
1 polymer ?
#
loop_
_entity_poly.entity_id
_entity_poly.type
_entity_poly.pdbx_seq_one_letter_code
_entity_poly.pdbx_strand_id
1 'polypeptide(L)'
;MKNQLKLTTDQNKLVAEFVTNYGLSEEQIIFDGTGLEPIFDFEALSVLRERLTDFQSVDVSDVVWNPADNSAQAKCTIITAAGRQVVVSDFAEIGESLPDNSKVESSLGAKRLARARAMRSGIRAAGVNLLKAHRRFLETGRIGEAEPVDPRLNKIREIHALAGEIGFIKGTDRTAYESHLAEMFEGRTSSRDLSDFELQRFVVSLRAIRRAQINAIADSQPAAA
;
A
#
# COMPACT_ATOMS: atom_id res chain seq x y z
N MET A 1 9.23 4.61 23.26
CA MET A 1 9.53 3.29 22.64
C MET A 1 8.41 2.99 21.66
N LYS A 2 8.70 2.86 20.36
CA LYS A 2 7.68 2.48 19.38
C LYS A 2 7.31 1.01 19.63
N ASN A 3 6.02 0.73 19.75
CA ASN A 3 5.51 -0.64 19.87
C ASN A 3 5.63 -1.30 18.49
N GLN A 4 6.82 -1.79 18.15
CA GLN A 4 6.97 -2.62 16.96
C GLN A 4 6.19 -3.91 17.20
N LEU A 5 5.16 -4.15 16.38
CA LEU A 5 4.53 -5.46 16.27
C LEU A 5 5.64 -6.50 16.08
N LYS A 6 5.65 -7.52 16.93
CA LYS A 6 6.66 -8.57 16.88
C LYS A 6 6.56 -9.29 15.53
N LEU A 7 7.57 -9.09 14.68
CA LEU A 7 7.64 -9.73 13.38
C LEU A 7 7.70 -11.26 13.54
N THR A 8 7.05 -11.97 12.63
CA THR A 8 7.16 -13.43 12.51
C THR A 8 8.58 -13.83 12.11
N THR A 9 8.94 -15.10 12.32
CA THR A 9 10.26 -15.63 11.91
C THR A 9 10.53 -15.39 10.42
N ASP A 10 9.53 -15.55 9.56
CA ASP A 10 9.70 -15.38 8.12
C ASP A 10 9.75 -13.90 7.69
N GLN A 11 9.03 -13.01 8.38
CA GLN A 11 9.20 -11.56 8.20
C GLN A 11 10.61 -11.11 8.59
N ASN A 12 11.15 -11.60 9.72
CA ASN A 12 12.53 -11.29 10.13
C ASN A 12 13.57 -11.76 9.11
N LYS A 13 13.38 -12.93 8.51
CA LYS A 13 14.26 -13.40 7.41
C LYS A 13 14.21 -12.46 6.22
N LEU A 14 13.01 -12.05 5.78
CA LEU A 14 12.86 -11.11 4.67
C LEU A 14 13.53 -9.77 4.99
N VAL A 15 13.34 -9.23 6.21
CA VAL A 15 14.03 -8.00 6.63
C VAL A 15 15.55 -8.16 6.50
N ALA A 16 16.12 -9.23 7.04
CA ALA A 16 17.55 -9.49 6.96
C ALA A 16 18.04 -9.64 5.50
N GLU A 17 17.26 -10.28 4.63
CA GLU A 17 17.57 -10.38 3.19
C GLU A 17 17.61 -9.00 2.53
N PHE A 18 16.62 -8.14 2.77
CA PHE A 18 16.56 -6.81 2.18
C PHE A 18 17.67 -5.89 2.70
N VAL A 19 17.97 -5.95 4.00
CA VAL A 19 19.07 -5.23 4.64
C VAL A 19 20.41 -5.65 4.03
N THR A 20 20.66 -6.96 3.94
CA THR A 20 21.94 -7.50 3.47
C THR A 20 22.17 -7.22 1.98
N ASN A 21 21.16 -7.40 1.15
CA ASN A 21 21.33 -7.33 -0.31
C ASN A 21 21.21 -5.90 -0.88
N TYR A 22 20.50 -5.00 -0.20
CA TYR A 22 20.24 -3.65 -0.71
C TYR A 22 20.65 -2.53 0.24
N GLY A 23 21.16 -2.84 1.43
CA GLY A 23 21.60 -1.83 2.41
C GLY A 23 20.45 -1.02 2.99
N LEU A 24 19.23 -1.58 3.03
CA LEU A 24 18.09 -0.92 3.67
C LEU A 24 18.26 -0.93 5.19
N SER A 25 17.65 0.03 5.88
CA SER A 25 17.49 -0.04 7.35
C SER A 25 16.21 -0.81 7.71
N GLU A 26 16.19 -1.48 8.86
CA GLU A 26 15.06 -2.29 9.30
C GLU A 26 13.77 -1.46 9.45
N GLU A 27 13.90 -0.20 9.89
CA GLU A 27 12.78 0.72 10.10
C GLU A 27 12.07 1.13 8.80
N GLN A 28 12.70 0.89 7.64
CA GLN A 28 12.16 1.19 6.33
C GLN A 28 11.24 0.09 5.79
N ILE A 29 11.17 -1.04 6.50
CA ILE A 29 10.44 -2.25 6.10
C ILE A 29 9.38 -2.55 7.14
N ILE A 30 8.11 -2.33 6.77
CA ILE A 30 6.96 -2.62 7.63
C ILE A 30 6.06 -3.67 6.98
N PHE A 31 5.25 -4.36 7.78
CA PHE A 31 4.31 -5.38 7.31
C PHE A 31 2.90 -5.07 7.82
N ASP A 32 1.88 -5.47 7.06
CA ASP A 32 0.49 -5.40 7.51
C ASP A 32 0.08 -6.75 8.11
N GLY A 33 -0.03 -6.79 9.44
CA GLY A 33 -0.33 -8.01 10.19
C GLY A 33 0.67 -9.15 9.94
N THR A 34 0.16 -10.33 9.63
CA THR A 34 0.94 -11.54 9.35
C THR A 34 1.35 -11.69 7.88
N GLY A 35 1.06 -10.70 7.04
CA GLY A 35 1.42 -10.72 5.63
C GLY A 35 2.93 -10.74 5.40
N LEU A 36 3.37 -11.44 4.34
CA LEU A 36 4.78 -11.49 3.92
C LEU A 36 5.13 -10.45 2.86
N GLU A 37 4.17 -9.63 2.42
CA GLU A 37 4.44 -8.56 1.47
C GLU A 37 4.92 -7.31 2.22
N PRO A 38 6.21 -6.94 2.11
CA PRO A 38 6.74 -5.78 2.80
C PRO A 38 6.21 -4.49 2.17
N ILE A 39 5.97 -3.52 3.04
CA ILE A 39 5.64 -2.14 2.72
C ILE A 39 6.88 -1.31 3.02
N PHE A 40 7.42 -0.69 1.97
CA PHE A 40 8.63 0.11 2.04
C PHE A 40 8.31 1.61 2.18
N ASP A 41 9.19 2.33 2.87
CA ASP A 41 9.21 3.80 2.84
C ASP A 41 9.73 4.34 1.49
N PHE A 42 9.81 5.67 1.36
CA PHE A 42 10.16 6.29 0.07
C PHE A 42 11.62 6.06 -0.32
N GLU A 43 12.53 6.13 0.63
CA GLU A 43 13.96 5.94 0.44
C GLU A 43 14.26 4.48 0.05
N ALA A 44 13.67 3.50 0.74
CA ALA A 44 13.78 2.10 0.39
C ALA A 44 13.18 1.80 -0.99
N LEU A 45 12.02 2.38 -1.33
CA LEU A 45 11.44 2.25 -2.68
C LEU A 45 12.39 2.81 -3.75
N SER A 46 13.09 3.91 -3.46
CA SER A 46 14.05 4.54 -4.38
C SER A 46 15.25 3.62 -4.64
N VAL A 47 15.80 2.99 -3.60
CA VAL A 47 16.88 2.00 -3.75
C VAL A 47 16.38 0.77 -4.51
N LEU A 48 15.25 0.20 -4.10
CA LEU A 48 14.72 -1.03 -4.69
C LEU A 48 14.33 -0.84 -6.15
N ARG A 49 13.75 0.30 -6.55
CA ARG A 49 13.43 0.55 -7.97
C ARG A 49 14.69 0.52 -8.83
N GLU A 50 15.79 1.11 -8.38
CA GLU A 50 17.03 1.23 -9.15
C GLU A 50 17.73 -0.12 -9.27
N ARG A 51 17.54 -1.00 -8.28
CA ARG A 51 18.17 -2.33 -8.24
C ARG A 51 17.34 -3.42 -8.88
N LEU A 52 16.00 -3.31 -8.85
CA LEU A 52 15.10 -4.42 -9.16
C LEU A 52 14.15 -4.16 -10.32
N THR A 53 14.27 -3.03 -11.02
CA THR A 53 13.38 -2.68 -12.14
C THR A 53 14.15 -2.11 -13.31
N ASP A 54 13.56 -2.20 -14.50
CA ASP A 54 14.09 -1.69 -15.76
C ASP A 54 13.47 -0.34 -16.16
N PHE A 55 12.90 0.40 -15.20
CA PHE A 55 12.24 1.68 -15.51
C PHE A 55 13.24 2.68 -16.06
N GLN A 56 12.88 3.31 -17.19
CA GLN A 56 13.67 4.35 -17.83
C GLN A 56 13.70 5.63 -16.98
N SER A 57 12.54 5.99 -16.42
CA SER A 57 12.44 7.10 -15.48
C SER A 57 11.30 6.87 -14.50
N VAL A 58 11.48 7.42 -13.30
CA VAL A 58 10.45 7.49 -12.27
C VAL A 58 10.55 8.86 -11.63
N ASP A 59 9.49 9.64 -11.77
CA ASP A 59 9.34 10.97 -11.21
C ASP A 59 8.20 10.98 -10.18
N VAL A 60 8.45 11.56 -9.02
CA VAL A 60 7.45 11.71 -7.96
C VAL A 60 7.33 13.19 -7.66
N SER A 61 6.20 13.76 -8.10
CA SER A 61 5.94 15.20 -8.05
C SER A 61 6.04 15.77 -6.65
N ASP A 62 6.10 17.10 -6.59
CA ASP A 62 5.85 17.81 -5.36
C ASP A 62 4.45 17.47 -4.82
N VAL A 63 4.38 17.44 -3.49
CA VAL A 63 3.18 17.01 -2.77
C VAL A 63 2.25 18.19 -2.58
N VAL A 64 1.03 18.07 -3.07
CA VAL A 64 -0.03 19.05 -2.85
C VAL A 64 -0.61 18.82 -1.45
N TRP A 65 -0.56 19.85 -0.61
CA TRP A 65 -1.15 19.82 0.72
C TRP A 65 -2.54 20.46 0.70
N ASN A 66 -3.53 19.74 1.21
CA ASN A 66 -4.86 20.26 1.45
C ASN A 66 -5.09 20.45 2.95
N PRO A 67 -5.14 21.70 3.45
CA PRO A 67 -5.36 21.96 4.87
C PRO A 67 -6.82 21.69 5.31
N ALA A 68 -7.78 21.65 4.38
CA ALA A 68 -9.20 21.48 4.73
C ALA A 68 -9.50 20.07 5.26
N ASP A 69 -8.80 19.05 4.76
CA ASP A 69 -8.96 17.64 5.13
C ASP A 69 -7.70 17.07 5.79
N ASN A 70 -6.70 17.91 6.08
CA ASN A 70 -5.39 17.51 6.58
C ASN A 70 -4.72 16.40 5.74
N SER A 71 -4.90 16.46 4.41
CA SER A 71 -4.37 15.47 3.48
C SER A 71 -3.21 15.99 2.63
N ALA A 72 -2.35 15.06 2.24
CA ALA A 72 -1.24 15.28 1.33
C ALA A 72 -1.41 14.35 0.13
N GLN A 73 -1.32 14.88 -1.09
CA GLN A 73 -1.43 14.12 -2.34
C GLN A 73 -0.14 14.20 -3.15
N ALA A 74 0.35 13.06 -3.61
CA ALA A 74 1.52 12.96 -4.47
C ALA A 74 1.17 12.24 -5.78
N LYS A 75 1.87 12.58 -6.86
CA LYS A 75 1.75 11.93 -8.17
C LYS A 75 3.08 11.26 -8.53
N CYS A 76 3.01 10.03 -9.00
CA CYS A 76 4.13 9.27 -9.53
C CYS A 76 3.93 9.05 -11.04
N THR A 77 4.97 9.35 -11.81
CA THR A 77 5.05 9.08 -13.24
C THR A 77 6.20 8.11 -13.49
N ILE A 78 5.91 6.96 -14.11
CA ILE A 78 6.91 5.95 -14.47
C ILE A 78 6.93 5.81 -16.00
N ILE A 79 8.11 5.83 -16.60
CA ILE A 79 8.34 5.45 -17.99
C ILE A 79 9.05 4.09 -17.98
N THR A 80 8.43 3.07 -18.57
CA THR A 80 9.01 1.71 -18.64
C THR A 80 10.08 1.62 -19.74
N ALA A 81 10.90 0.57 -19.74
CA ALA A 81 11.88 0.32 -20.81
C ALA A 81 11.26 0.28 -22.22
N ALA A 82 9.99 -0.15 -22.32
CA ALA A 82 9.21 -0.18 -23.56
C ALA A 82 8.61 1.20 -23.95
N GLY A 83 8.92 2.27 -23.22
CA GLY A 83 8.42 3.63 -23.47
C GLY A 83 6.98 3.87 -23.00
N ARG A 84 6.35 2.92 -22.30
CA ARG A 84 4.99 3.10 -21.75
C ARG A 84 5.03 4.05 -20.56
N GLN A 85 4.15 5.05 -20.56
CA GLN A 85 3.97 5.95 -19.43
C GLN A 85 2.85 5.44 -18.51
N VAL A 86 3.14 5.44 -17.20
CA VAL A 86 2.18 5.14 -16.13
C VAL A 86 2.13 6.32 -15.20
N VAL A 87 0.92 6.79 -14.92
CA VAL A 87 0.69 7.94 -14.05
C VAL A 87 -0.28 7.53 -12.95
N VAL A 88 0.14 7.68 -11.69
CA VAL A 88 -0.68 7.33 -10.53
C VAL A 88 -0.60 8.42 -9.49
N SER A 89 -1.73 8.78 -8.89
CA SER A 89 -1.78 9.66 -7.72
C SER A 89 -2.22 8.88 -6.49
N ASP A 90 -1.69 9.27 -5.34
CA ASP A 90 -2.03 8.68 -4.05
C ASP A 90 -1.97 9.75 -2.95
N PHE A 91 -2.54 9.46 -1.79
CA PHE A 91 -2.66 10.42 -0.70
C PHE A 91 -2.44 9.80 0.69
N ALA A 92 -2.26 10.67 1.67
CA ALA A 92 -2.17 10.33 3.08
C ALA A 92 -2.75 11.46 3.94
N GLU A 93 -3.32 11.11 5.08
CA GLU A 93 -3.99 12.05 5.99
C GLU A 93 -3.30 12.07 7.36
N ILE A 94 -3.30 13.23 8.03
CA ILE A 94 -2.94 13.29 9.46
C ILE A 94 -3.98 12.51 10.26
N GLY A 95 -3.51 11.70 11.21
CA GLY A 95 -4.34 10.84 12.05
C GLY A 95 -4.56 9.44 11.48
N GLU A 96 -4.17 9.18 10.23
CA GLU A 96 -4.26 7.85 9.64
C GLU A 96 -3.38 6.85 10.41
N SER A 97 -3.96 5.69 10.75
CA SER A 97 -3.24 4.58 11.37
C SER A 97 -2.41 3.80 10.34
N LEU A 98 -1.14 3.58 10.64
CA LEU A 98 -0.19 2.80 9.84
C LEU A 98 -0.21 1.31 10.21
N PRO A 99 0.41 0.43 9.40
CA PRO A 99 0.48 -1.01 9.69
C PRO A 99 1.15 -1.37 11.03
N ASP A 100 2.07 -0.53 11.51
CA ASP A 100 2.73 -0.67 12.81
C ASP A 100 1.90 -0.09 13.98
N ASN A 101 0.62 0.20 13.76
CA ASN A 101 -0.31 0.88 14.68
C ASN A 101 0.10 2.31 15.08
N SER A 102 1.17 2.87 14.51
CA SER A 102 1.48 4.29 14.68
C SER A 102 0.49 5.14 13.89
N LYS A 103 0.40 6.43 14.23
CA LYS A 103 -0.43 7.39 13.48
C LYS A 103 0.46 8.39 12.75
N VAL A 104 -0.06 8.91 11.64
CA VAL A 104 0.55 10.05 10.95
C VAL A 104 0.30 11.31 11.79
N GLU A 105 1.31 11.81 12.48
CA GLU A 105 1.13 12.92 13.44
C GLU A 105 1.32 14.32 12.85
N SER A 106 1.88 14.43 11.64
CA SER A 106 2.26 15.73 11.07
C SER A 106 2.05 15.81 9.56
N SER A 107 1.96 17.03 9.05
CA SER A 107 1.89 17.31 7.61
C SER A 107 3.12 16.80 6.87
N LEU A 108 4.31 16.87 7.50
CA LEU A 108 5.53 16.29 6.93
C LEU A 108 5.44 14.76 6.84
N GLY A 109 4.92 14.10 7.88
CA GLY A 109 4.66 12.67 7.87
C GLY A 109 3.67 12.26 6.78
N ALA A 110 2.56 13.00 6.64
CA ALA A 110 1.58 12.78 5.58
C ALA A 110 2.21 12.94 4.19
N LYS A 111 3.00 14.00 3.98
CA LYS A 111 3.69 14.23 2.69
C LYS A 111 4.66 13.09 2.34
N ARG A 112 5.46 12.63 3.30
CA ARG A 112 6.39 11.50 3.09
C ARG A 112 5.64 10.22 2.75
N LEU A 113 4.57 9.93 3.46
CA LEU A 113 3.73 8.75 3.22
C LEU A 113 3.03 8.81 1.87
N ALA A 114 2.49 9.96 1.47
CA ALA A 114 1.87 10.16 0.17
C ALA A 114 2.84 9.87 -0.98
N ARG A 115 4.10 10.32 -0.87
CA ARG A 115 5.15 10.01 -1.87
C ARG A 115 5.47 8.51 -1.93
N ALA A 116 5.68 7.88 -0.78
CA ALA A 116 5.93 6.44 -0.71
C ALA A 116 4.78 5.63 -1.32
N ARG A 117 3.53 6.02 -1.04
CA ARG A 117 2.32 5.41 -1.62
C ARG A 117 2.24 5.61 -3.12
N ALA A 118 2.35 6.85 -3.61
CA ALA A 118 2.31 7.15 -5.03
C ALA A 118 3.38 6.37 -5.79
N MET A 119 4.60 6.29 -5.26
CA MET A 119 5.68 5.51 -5.84
C MET A 119 5.35 4.02 -5.88
N ARG A 120 4.97 3.42 -4.75
CA ARG A 120 4.60 1.99 -4.69
C ARG A 120 3.43 1.66 -5.63
N SER A 121 2.39 2.49 -5.64
CA SER A 121 1.24 2.36 -6.53
C SER A 121 1.66 2.49 -8.01
N GLY A 122 2.57 3.42 -8.33
CA GLY A 122 3.18 3.56 -9.64
C GLY A 122 3.95 2.31 -10.09
N ILE A 123 4.83 1.77 -9.23
CA ILE A 123 5.62 0.55 -9.51
C ILE A 123 4.69 -0.63 -9.79
N ARG A 124 3.63 -0.78 -8.99
CA ARG A 124 2.62 -1.83 -9.17
C ARG A 124 1.80 -1.64 -10.45
N ALA A 125 1.43 -0.41 -10.78
CA ALA A 125 0.72 -0.07 -12.02
C ALA A 125 1.60 -0.24 -13.28
N ALA A 126 2.91 -0.12 -13.13
CA ALA A 126 3.89 -0.49 -14.14
C ALA A 126 4.03 -2.02 -14.30
N GLY A 127 3.39 -2.82 -13.44
CA GLY A 127 3.36 -4.29 -13.53
C GLY A 127 4.39 -4.99 -12.63
N VAL A 128 5.13 -4.25 -11.80
CA VAL A 128 6.22 -4.82 -11.01
C VAL A 128 5.81 -5.05 -9.55
N ASN A 129 6.03 -6.27 -9.06
CA ASN A 129 5.97 -6.60 -7.63
C ASN A 129 7.40 -6.73 -7.10
N LEU A 130 7.82 -5.82 -6.22
CA LEU A 130 9.20 -5.76 -5.72
C LEU A 130 9.63 -7.00 -4.94
N LEU A 131 8.73 -7.66 -4.21
CA LEU A 131 9.06 -8.92 -3.52
C LEU A 131 9.30 -10.05 -4.52
N LYS A 132 8.49 -10.14 -5.57
CA LYS A 132 8.70 -11.12 -6.64
C LYS A 132 9.98 -10.82 -7.44
N ALA A 133 10.24 -9.55 -7.71
CA ALA A 133 11.46 -9.11 -8.38
C ALA A 133 12.70 -9.42 -7.55
N HIS A 134 12.66 -9.19 -6.23
CA HIS A 134 13.70 -9.59 -5.29
C HIS A 134 13.99 -11.09 -5.35
N ARG A 135 12.96 -11.92 -5.23
CA ARG A 135 13.11 -13.40 -5.30
C ARG A 135 13.70 -13.84 -6.64
N ARG A 136 13.17 -13.34 -7.76
CA ARG A 136 13.70 -13.61 -9.11
C ARG A 136 15.17 -13.18 -9.22
N PHE A 137 15.53 -12.04 -8.66
CA PHE A 137 16.89 -11.52 -8.68
C PHE A 137 17.85 -12.43 -7.89
N LEU A 138 17.47 -12.89 -6.70
CA LEU A 138 18.29 -13.82 -5.93
C LEU A 138 18.44 -15.19 -6.63
N GLU A 139 17.39 -15.67 -7.28
CA GLU A 139 17.41 -16.96 -7.98
C GLU A 139 18.15 -16.93 -9.32
N THR A 140 18.04 -15.84 -10.07
CA THR A 140 18.43 -15.80 -11.49
C THR A 140 19.29 -14.61 -11.89
N GLY A 141 19.49 -13.63 -11.01
CA GLY A 141 20.13 -12.35 -11.32
C GLY A 141 19.28 -11.41 -12.18
N ARG A 142 18.05 -11.79 -12.54
CA ARG A 142 17.16 -10.97 -13.39
C ARG A 142 16.28 -10.05 -12.56
N ILE A 143 16.12 -8.82 -13.03
CA ILE A 143 15.24 -7.81 -12.46
C ILE A 143 13.78 -8.00 -12.90
N GLY A 144 12.86 -7.24 -12.29
CA GLY A 144 11.45 -7.21 -12.69
C GLY A 144 11.25 -6.42 -13.98
N GLU A 145 10.62 -7.06 -14.97
CA GLU A 145 10.24 -6.42 -16.23
C GLU A 145 8.81 -5.87 -16.12
N ALA A 146 8.59 -4.68 -16.66
CA ALA A 146 7.29 -4.01 -16.60
C ALA A 146 6.25 -4.70 -17.50
N GLU A 147 5.31 -5.45 -16.91
CA GLU A 147 4.20 -6.05 -17.65
C GLU A 147 2.99 -5.09 -17.76
N PRO A 148 2.28 -5.06 -18.90
CA PRO A 148 1.03 -4.32 -19.00
C PRO A 148 -0.03 -4.97 -18.12
N VAL A 149 -0.36 -4.31 -17.01
CA VAL A 149 -1.43 -4.71 -16.10
C VAL A 149 -2.40 -3.54 -15.98
N ASP A 150 -3.71 -3.80 -16.07
CA ASP A 150 -4.72 -2.81 -15.74
C ASP A 150 -4.64 -2.49 -14.23
N PRO A 151 -4.19 -1.29 -13.83
CA PRO A 151 -4.00 -0.95 -12.42
C PRO A 151 -5.32 -0.96 -11.64
N ARG A 152 -6.45 -0.69 -12.30
CA ARG A 152 -7.78 -0.66 -11.68
C ARG A 152 -8.22 -2.06 -11.29
N LEU A 153 -7.93 -3.08 -12.10
CA LEU A 153 -8.28 -4.47 -11.77
C LEU A 153 -7.61 -4.94 -10.48
N ASN A 154 -6.36 -4.54 -10.24
CA ASN A 154 -5.66 -4.89 -9.01
C ASN A 154 -6.31 -4.23 -7.78
N LYS A 155 -6.65 -2.93 -7.86
CA LYS A 155 -7.34 -2.22 -6.77
C LYS A 155 -8.73 -2.80 -6.51
N ILE A 156 -9.48 -3.13 -7.56
CA ILE A 156 -10.80 -3.75 -7.44
C ILE A 156 -10.69 -5.13 -6.78
N ARG A 157 -9.72 -5.96 -7.18
CA ARG A 157 -9.47 -7.26 -6.53
C ARG A 157 -9.14 -7.09 -5.05
N GLU A 158 -8.32 -6.11 -4.72
CA GLU A 158 -7.97 -5.80 -3.33
C GLU A 158 -9.18 -5.35 -2.52
N ILE A 159 -10.00 -4.43 -3.05
CA ILE A 159 -11.25 -3.98 -2.42
C ILE A 159 -12.15 -5.17 -2.11
N HIS A 160 -12.32 -6.08 -3.08
CA HIS A 160 -13.15 -7.27 -2.88
C HIS A 160 -12.59 -8.22 -1.84
N ALA A 161 -11.26 -8.43 -1.81
CA ALA A 161 -10.61 -9.25 -0.80
C ALA A 161 -10.80 -8.65 0.60
N LEU A 162 -10.48 -7.36 0.77
CA LEU A 162 -10.64 -6.65 2.05
C LEU A 162 -12.11 -6.64 2.51
N ALA A 163 -13.04 -6.37 1.60
CA ALA A 163 -14.48 -6.38 1.91
C ALA A 163 -14.98 -7.77 2.34
N GLY A 164 -14.43 -8.84 1.77
CA GLY A 164 -14.68 -10.21 2.23
C GLY A 164 -14.14 -10.47 3.64
N GLU A 165 -12.89 -10.06 3.89
CA GLU A 165 -12.23 -10.24 5.20
C GLU A 165 -12.95 -9.52 6.34
N ILE A 166 -13.47 -8.31 6.11
CA ILE A 166 -14.19 -7.52 7.13
C ILE A 166 -15.67 -7.88 7.25
N GLY A 167 -16.15 -8.81 6.43
CA GLY A 167 -17.53 -9.31 6.43
C GLY A 167 -18.56 -8.43 5.73
N PHE A 168 -18.13 -7.46 4.91
CA PHE A 168 -19.02 -6.68 4.04
C PHE A 168 -19.52 -7.47 2.82
N ILE A 169 -18.76 -8.48 2.39
CA ILE A 169 -19.17 -9.45 1.38
C ILE A 169 -19.23 -10.82 2.04
N LYS A 170 -20.41 -11.46 2.02
CA LYS A 170 -20.63 -12.81 2.59
C LYS A 170 -21.24 -13.72 1.52
N GLY A 171 -20.40 -14.55 0.91
CA GLY A 171 -20.82 -15.37 -0.23
C GLY A 171 -21.28 -14.50 -1.39
N THR A 172 -22.57 -14.56 -1.75
CA THR A 172 -23.17 -13.71 -2.78
C THR A 172 -23.82 -12.44 -2.24
N ASP A 173 -23.97 -12.30 -0.91
CA ASP A 173 -24.54 -11.09 -0.30
C ASP A 173 -23.49 -9.97 -0.26
N ARG A 174 -23.84 -8.85 -0.89
CA ARG A 174 -23.02 -7.64 -1.02
C ARG A 174 -23.73 -6.40 -0.47
N THR A 175 -24.87 -6.56 0.20
CA THR A 175 -25.74 -5.43 0.61
C THR A 175 -24.99 -4.45 1.52
N ALA A 176 -24.19 -4.96 2.47
CA ALA A 176 -23.39 -4.13 3.38
C ALA A 176 -22.27 -3.39 2.63
N TYR A 177 -21.61 -4.08 1.70
CA TYR A 177 -20.61 -3.50 0.81
C TYR A 177 -21.18 -2.36 -0.04
N GLU A 178 -22.33 -2.58 -0.68
CA GLU A 178 -22.98 -1.61 -1.56
C GLU A 178 -23.49 -0.40 -0.77
N SER A 179 -24.09 -0.62 0.41
CA SER A 179 -24.53 0.45 1.31
C SER A 179 -23.38 1.33 1.76
N HIS A 180 -22.25 0.74 2.15
CA HIS A 180 -21.08 1.51 2.60
C HIS A 180 -20.43 2.29 1.45
N LEU A 181 -20.38 1.72 0.25
CA LEU A 181 -19.88 2.41 -0.94
C LEU A 181 -20.78 3.59 -1.31
N ALA A 182 -22.10 3.41 -1.22
CA ALA A 182 -23.09 4.44 -1.47
C ALA A 182 -23.00 5.60 -0.47
N GLU A 183 -22.79 5.29 0.81
CA GLU A 183 -22.58 6.29 1.86
C GLU A 183 -21.32 7.14 1.62
N MET A 184 -20.22 6.51 1.19
CA MET A 184 -18.96 7.21 0.96
C MET A 184 -18.88 8.00 -0.36
N PHE A 185 -19.58 7.54 -1.40
CA PHE A 185 -19.39 8.02 -2.78
C PHE A 185 -20.72 8.36 -3.48
N GLU A 186 -21.54 9.19 -2.85
CA GLU A 186 -22.73 9.80 -3.46
C GLU A 186 -23.72 8.80 -4.08
N GLY A 187 -23.98 7.68 -3.40
CA GLY A 187 -24.97 6.70 -3.82
C GLY A 187 -24.47 5.64 -4.80
N ARG A 188 -23.18 5.63 -5.17
CA ARG A 188 -22.63 4.58 -6.04
C ARG A 188 -22.63 3.22 -5.34
N THR A 189 -22.89 2.15 -6.10
CA THR A 189 -22.98 0.78 -5.54
C THR A 189 -21.91 -0.16 -6.09
N SER A 190 -21.12 0.28 -7.07
CA SER A 190 -20.05 -0.52 -7.69
C SER A 190 -18.71 0.21 -7.62
N SER A 191 -17.68 -0.51 -7.19
CA SER A 191 -16.30 0.01 -7.19
C SER A 191 -15.77 0.28 -8.60
N ARG A 192 -16.37 -0.33 -9.64
CA ARG A 192 -16.00 -0.04 -11.03
C ARG A 192 -16.34 1.39 -11.44
N ASP A 193 -17.32 2.01 -10.78
CA ASP A 193 -17.83 3.35 -11.08
C ASP A 193 -17.06 4.44 -10.31
N LEU A 194 -16.05 4.04 -9.53
CA LEU A 194 -15.17 4.95 -8.80
C LEU A 194 -14.02 5.42 -9.70
N SER A 195 -13.69 6.70 -9.63
CA SER A 195 -12.44 7.23 -10.17
C SER A 195 -11.23 6.60 -9.46
N ASP A 196 -10.02 6.73 -10.04
CA ASP A 196 -8.81 6.16 -9.42
C ASP A 196 -8.51 6.71 -8.02
N PHE A 197 -8.89 7.98 -7.79
CA PHE A 197 -8.80 8.63 -6.50
C PHE A 197 -9.79 8.04 -5.49
N GLU A 198 -11.05 7.87 -5.89
CA GLU A 198 -12.08 7.28 -5.03
C GLU A 198 -11.81 5.80 -4.75
N LEU A 199 -11.32 5.04 -5.73
CA LEU A 199 -10.86 3.66 -5.54
C LEU A 199 -9.78 3.59 -4.46
N GLN A 200 -8.80 4.49 -4.51
CA GLN A 200 -7.73 4.53 -3.53
C GLN A 200 -8.27 4.89 -2.14
N ARG A 201 -9.14 5.90 -2.06
CA ARG A 201 -9.79 6.31 -0.81
C ARG A 201 -10.58 5.18 -0.19
N PHE A 202 -11.26 4.38 -1.01
CA PHE A 202 -12.00 3.23 -0.54
C PHE A 202 -11.09 2.11 -0.01
N VAL A 203 -10.00 1.79 -0.71
CA VAL A 203 -8.99 0.82 -0.21
C VAL A 203 -8.46 1.24 1.16
N VAL A 204 -8.09 2.52 1.32
CA VAL A 204 -7.60 3.05 2.59
C VAL A 204 -8.64 2.91 3.71
N SER A 205 -9.91 3.25 3.43
CA SER A 205 -11.02 3.09 4.38
C SER A 205 -11.20 1.63 4.82
N LEU A 206 -11.25 0.68 3.88
CA LEU A 206 -11.42 -0.75 4.19
C LEU A 206 -10.25 -1.30 5.02
N ARG A 207 -9.02 -0.90 4.72
CA ARG A 207 -7.84 -1.27 5.53
C ARG A 207 -7.93 -0.69 6.95
N ALA A 208 -8.38 0.55 7.10
CA ALA A 208 -8.57 1.17 8.41
C ALA A 208 -9.63 0.42 9.24
N ILE A 209 -10.76 0.05 8.63
CA ILE A 209 -11.82 -0.76 9.28
C ILE A 209 -11.28 -2.13 9.69
N ARG A 210 -10.58 -2.82 8.79
CA ARG A 210 -9.97 -4.13 9.09
C ARG A 210 -9.05 -4.05 10.31
N ARG A 211 -8.19 -3.02 10.37
CA ARG A 211 -7.29 -2.80 11.52
C ARG A 211 -8.07 -2.53 12.80
N ALA A 212 -9.12 -1.71 12.74
CA ALA A 212 -9.97 -1.46 13.91
C ALA A 212 -10.62 -2.75 14.42
N GLN A 213 -11.08 -3.64 13.53
CA GLN A 213 -11.61 -4.95 13.92
C GLN A 213 -10.55 -5.85 14.56
N ILE A 214 -9.35 -5.94 13.99
CA ILE A 214 -8.24 -6.72 14.54
C ILE A 214 -7.89 -6.22 15.96
N ASN A 215 -7.80 -4.90 16.14
CA ASN A 215 -7.48 -4.31 17.44
C ASN A 215 -8.60 -4.56 18.45
N ALA A 216 -9.87 -4.41 18.06
CA ALA A 216 -11.00 -4.72 18.92
C ALA A 216 -11.02 -6.19 19.39
N ILE A 217 -10.62 -7.12 18.53
CA ILE A 217 -10.47 -8.55 18.87
C ILE A 217 -9.31 -8.76 19.85
N ALA A 218 -8.17 -8.10 19.63
CA ALA A 218 -7.03 -8.19 20.53
C ALA A 218 -7.35 -7.63 21.93
N ASP A 219 -8.08 -6.51 22.00
CA ASP A 219 -8.47 -5.86 23.26
C ASP A 219 -9.55 -6.64 24.04
N SER A 220 -10.29 -7.54 23.36
CA SER A 220 -11.35 -8.35 23.97
C SER A 220 -10.91 -9.76 24.39
N GLN A 221 -9.65 -10.14 24.16
CA GLN A 221 -9.08 -11.36 24.75
C GLN A 221 -8.57 -11.07 26.17
N PRO A 222 -9.13 -11.69 27.24
CA PRO A 222 -8.61 -11.53 28.58
C PRO A 222 -7.17 -12.06 28.61
N ALA A 223 -6.26 -11.32 29.24
CA ALA A 223 -4.89 -11.77 29.49
C ALA A 223 -4.95 -13.17 30.11
N ALA A 224 -4.42 -14.16 29.41
CA ALA A 224 -4.35 -15.52 29.92
C ALA A 224 -3.59 -15.48 31.26
N ALA A 225 -4.31 -15.78 32.34
CA ALA A 225 -3.80 -15.91 33.69
C ALA A 225 -3.04 -17.23 33.87
#